data_AF-A0A960VJ92-F1
#
_entry.id   AF-A0A960VJ92-F1
#
_cell.length_a   1.000
_cell.length_b   1.000
_cell.length_c   1.000
_cell.angle_alpha   90.00
_cell.angle_beta   90.00
_cell.angle_gamma   90.00
#
_symmetry.space_group_name_H-M   'P 1'
#
loop_
_entity.id
_entity.type
_entity.pdbx_description
1 polymer ?
#
loop_
_entity_poly.entity_id
_entity_poly.type
_entity_poly.pdbx_seq_one_letter_code
_entity_poly.pdbx_strand_id
1 'polypeptide(L)'
;MTRKRFSLFLFALAALGVPLLLADIARAQCASPATSTFPQIMTVCPSGDITYSAVLRDPAAVPCPNEALTMVFGGSCPVACNGVSVFSAVSGPTGIVQFSAPMGACCAGSASFVDVAGFQLAVVPLIVSPDLNADCRVDLSDLAAFAGLYSTGVYNRCADFNGDGILNLADLTVFAIHFGH
;
A
#
# COMPACT_ATOMS: atom_id res chain seq x y z
N MET A 1 27.88 48.50 -73.01
CA MET A 1 27.94 47.14 -72.41
C MET A 1 28.76 47.25 -71.14
N THR A 2 28.34 46.90 -69.93
CA THR A 2 27.36 45.90 -69.47
C THR A 2 26.98 46.24 -68.03
N ARG A 3 25.67 46.38 -67.75
CA ARG A 3 25.09 46.60 -66.41
C ARG A 3 25.24 45.31 -65.57
N LYS A 4 25.70 45.41 -64.32
CA LYS A 4 25.59 44.32 -63.33
C LYS A 4 24.52 44.66 -62.29
N ARG A 5 23.54 43.75 -62.20
CA ARG A 5 22.33 43.71 -61.36
C ARG A 5 22.75 43.40 -59.90
N PHE A 6 22.31 44.15 -58.89
CA PHE A 6 21.13 43.89 -58.04
C PHE A 6 20.94 42.41 -57.68
N SER A 7 21.38 42.01 -56.48
CA SER A 7 20.89 40.81 -55.78
C SER A 7 20.50 41.22 -54.36
N LEU A 8 19.18 41.35 -54.21
CA LEU A 8 18.41 41.57 -53.00
C LEU A 8 17.80 40.20 -52.62
N PHE A 9 17.56 39.98 -51.33
CA PHE A 9 16.80 38.87 -50.73
C PHE A 9 17.45 37.48 -50.67
N LEU A 10 17.89 37.10 -49.47
CA LEU A 10 17.51 35.81 -48.87
C LEU A 10 17.64 35.87 -47.33
N PHE A 11 16.74 36.63 -46.72
CA PHE A 11 16.35 36.40 -45.31
C PHE A 11 15.28 35.30 -45.31
N ALA A 12 15.28 34.48 -44.25
CA ALA A 12 14.30 33.45 -43.92
C ALA A 12 14.50 32.08 -44.60
N LEU A 13 15.31 31.22 -43.96
CA LEU A 13 14.85 29.85 -43.74
C LEU A 13 14.98 29.56 -42.23
N ALA A 14 13.81 29.43 -41.63
CA ALA A 14 13.57 29.28 -40.22
C ALA A 14 14.29 28.05 -39.64
N ALA A 15 14.78 28.21 -38.41
CA ALA A 15 15.19 27.17 -37.50
C ALA A 15 13.98 26.30 -37.08
N LEU A 16 13.36 25.65 -38.05
CA LEU A 16 12.30 24.65 -37.86
C LEU A 16 12.95 23.27 -37.81
N GLY A 17 13.52 23.00 -36.65
CA GLY A 17 13.96 21.68 -36.21
C GLY A 17 13.82 21.62 -34.71
N VAL A 18 12.63 22.03 -34.24
CA VAL A 18 12.19 21.93 -32.85
C VAL A 18 12.62 20.57 -32.32
N PRO A 19 13.33 20.52 -31.18
CA PRO A 19 13.81 19.27 -30.62
C PRO A 19 12.64 18.32 -30.52
N LEU A 20 12.87 17.05 -30.85
CA LEU A 20 12.10 15.94 -30.32
C LEU A 20 12.10 16.13 -28.79
N LEU A 21 11.15 16.93 -28.30
CA LEU A 21 10.72 16.95 -26.93
C LEU A 21 10.27 15.53 -26.72
N LEU A 22 11.17 14.77 -26.10
CA LEU A 22 10.83 13.65 -25.28
C LEU A 22 9.67 14.13 -24.41
N ALA A 23 8.44 13.91 -24.88
CA ALA A 23 7.41 13.45 -23.99
C ALA A 23 7.90 12.08 -23.52
N ASP A 24 8.95 12.08 -22.68
CA ASP A 24 8.92 11.21 -21.54
C ASP A 24 7.61 11.60 -20.90
N ILE A 25 6.62 10.77 -21.20
CA ILE A 25 5.39 10.71 -20.45
C ILE A 25 5.94 10.39 -19.06
N ALA A 26 6.25 11.44 -18.28
CA ALA A 26 6.13 11.39 -16.86
C ALA A 26 4.76 10.76 -16.70
N ARG A 27 4.74 9.44 -16.45
CA ARG A 27 3.52 8.72 -16.13
C ARG A 27 3.02 9.51 -14.95
N ALA A 28 2.05 10.39 -15.22
CA ALA A 28 1.58 11.33 -14.22
C ALA A 28 1.04 10.42 -13.14
N GLN A 29 1.82 10.32 -12.07
CA GLN A 29 1.53 9.46 -10.95
C GLN A 29 0.13 9.85 -10.50
N CYS A 30 -0.85 9.00 -10.80
CA CYS A 30 -2.21 9.38 -10.53
C CYS A 30 -2.39 9.46 -9.01
N ALA A 31 -1.87 8.49 -8.26
CA ALA A 31 -2.04 8.45 -6.81
C ALA A 31 -1.22 9.53 -6.07
N SER A 32 -1.90 10.33 -5.25
CA SER A 32 -1.31 11.31 -4.35
C SER A 32 -1.44 10.87 -2.89
N PRO A 33 -0.38 11.00 -2.06
CA PRO A 33 -0.46 10.75 -0.62
C PRO A 33 -1.49 11.62 0.10
N ALA A 34 -1.74 12.84 -0.40
CA ALA A 34 -2.60 13.81 0.28
C ALA A 34 -4.09 13.48 0.21
N THR A 35 -4.51 12.73 -0.81
CA THR A 35 -5.92 12.45 -1.11
C THR A 35 -6.23 10.95 -1.16
N SER A 36 -5.23 10.10 -1.29
CA SER A 36 -5.39 8.65 -1.16
C SER A 36 -5.59 8.26 0.30
N THR A 37 -6.35 7.19 0.54
CA THR A 37 -6.65 6.72 1.89
C THR A 37 -6.16 5.30 2.11
N PHE A 38 -5.51 5.09 3.26
CA PHE A 38 -4.91 3.81 3.66
C PHE A 38 -5.38 3.44 5.08
N PRO A 39 -5.54 2.15 5.38
CA PRO A 39 -5.89 1.72 6.73
C PRO A 39 -4.78 2.10 7.71
N GLN A 40 -5.17 2.57 8.90
CA GLN A 40 -4.22 2.86 9.98
C GLN A 40 -3.82 1.58 10.73
N ILE A 41 -4.71 0.58 10.75
CA ILE A 41 -4.46 -0.73 11.33
C ILE A 41 -4.77 -1.76 10.26
N MET A 42 -3.85 -2.70 10.09
CA MET A 42 -4.00 -3.79 9.14
C MET A 42 -4.03 -5.11 9.89
N THR A 43 -5.20 -5.73 9.93
CA THR A 43 -5.35 -7.10 10.42
C THR A 43 -4.96 -8.05 9.30
N VAL A 44 -4.02 -8.94 9.57
CA VAL A 44 -3.55 -9.99 8.66
C VAL A 44 -3.79 -11.36 9.30
N CYS A 45 -3.75 -12.41 8.49
CA CYS A 45 -3.91 -13.79 8.96
C CYS A 45 -2.96 -14.69 8.19
N PRO A 46 -2.39 -15.76 8.80
CA PRO A 46 -1.53 -16.71 8.10
C PRO A 46 -2.14 -17.31 6.82
N SER A 47 -3.46 -17.54 6.77
CA SER A 47 -4.13 -18.07 5.57
C SER A 47 -4.30 -17.03 4.45
N GLY A 48 -4.11 -15.74 4.74
CA GLY A 48 -4.29 -14.65 3.79
C GLY A 48 -5.75 -14.43 3.36
N ASP A 49 -6.72 -14.79 4.21
CA ASP A 49 -8.14 -14.62 3.94
C ASP A 49 -8.70 -13.24 4.35
N ILE A 50 -7.97 -12.51 5.20
CA ILE A 50 -8.30 -11.12 5.51
C ILE A 50 -7.86 -10.23 4.35
N THR A 51 -8.84 -9.52 3.79
CA THR A 51 -8.62 -8.54 2.73
C THR A 51 -8.73 -7.14 3.32
N TYR A 52 -7.78 -6.27 2.98
CA TYR A 52 -7.85 -4.84 3.29
C TYR A 52 -7.76 -4.02 2.01
N SER A 53 -8.23 -2.77 2.08
CA SER A 53 -8.34 -1.90 0.91
C SER A 53 -7.63 -0.58 1.10
N ALA A 54 -6.97 -0.11 0.05
CA ALA A 54 -6.55 1.27 -0.11
C ALA A 54 -7.39 1.95 -1.20
N VAL A 55 -7.56 3.26 -1.12
CA VAL A 55 -8.23 4.04 -2.18
C VAL A 55 -7.24 5.03 -2.75
N LEU A 56 -6.95 4.90 -4.04
CA LEU A 56 -6.04 5.77 -4.77
C LEU A 56 -6.79 6.91 -5.44
N ARG A 57 -6.31 8.13 -5.18
CA ARG A 57 -6.86 9.35 -5.74
C ARG A 57 -5.75 10.30 -6.15
N ASP A 58 -6.04 11.13 -7.13
CA ASP A 58 -5.18 12.22 -7.57
C ASP A 58 -5.26 13.44 -6.63
N PRO A 59 -4.41 14.47 -6.81
CA PRO A 59 -4.47 15.68 -5.99
C PRO A 59 -5.82 16.42 -6.02
N ALA A 60 -6.67 16.16 -7.01
CA ALA A 60 -8.03 16.69 -7.13
C ALA A 60 -9.10 15.72 -6.55
N ALA A 61 -8.68 14.68 -5.85
CA ALA A 61 -9.50 13.61 -5.28
C ALA A 61 -10.27 12.75 -6.30
N VAL A 62 -9.87 12.76 -7.57
CA VAL A 62 -10.44 11.89 -8.61
C VAL A 62 -9.86 10.47 -8.46
N PRO A 63 -10.67 9.40 -8.54
CA PRO A 63 -10.17 8.03 -8.48
C PRO A 63 -9.13 7.73 -9.56
N CYS A 64 -8.12 6.94 -9.19
CA CYS A 64 -7.05 6.50 -10.09
C CYS A 64 -7.23 5.04 -10.48
N PRO A 65 -7.86 4.73 -11.63
CA PRO A 65 -8.04 3.36 -12.07
C PRO A 65 -6.80 2.80 -12.78
N ASN A 66 -6.63 1.48 -12.74
CA ASN A 66 -5.53 0.75 -13.40
C ASN A 66 -4.12 1.14 -12.92
N GLU A 67 -4.01 1.77 -11.75
CA GLU A 67 -2.73 2.01 -11.09
C GLU A 67 -2.33 0.78 -10.27
N ALA A 68 -1.08 0.33 -10.43
CA ALA A 68 -0.54 -0.71 -9.58
C ALA A 68 -0.02 -0.12 -8.27
N LEU A 69 -0.32 -0.80 -7.18
CA LEU A 69 0.12 -0.46 -5.85
C LEU A 69 0.82 -1.67 -5.27
N THR A 70 2.01 -1.45 -4.75
CA THR A 70 2.86 -2.46 -4.15
C THR A 70 2.97 -2.20 -2.67
N MET A 71 2.64 -3.19 -1.87
CA MET A 71 2.93 -3.23 -0.46
C MET A 71 4.23 -3.95 -0.21
N VAL A 72 5.08 -3.35 0.60
CA VAL A 72 6.35 -3.93 1.04
C VAL A 72 6.34 -4.01 2.56
N PHE A 73 6.53 -5.22 3.07
CA PHE A 73 6.74 -5.49 4.48
C PHE A 73 8.24 -5.59 4.75
N GLY A 74 8.74 -4.72 5.62
CA GLY A 74 10.16 -4.65 5.97
C GLY A 74 10.49 -5.33 7.30
N GLY A 75 11.72 -5.81 7.44
CA GLY A 75 12.24 -6.34 8.70
C GLY A 75 11.81 -7.78 9.02
N SER A 76 11.88 -8.14 10.30
CA SER A 76 11.51 -9.48 10.79
C SER A 76 10.05 -9.58 11.26
N CYS A 77 9.29 -8.49 11.14
CA CYS A 77 7.93 -8.37 11.63
C CYS A 77 7.16 -7.48 10.64
N PRO A 78 6.04 -7.94 10.05
CA PRO A 78 5.38 -9.22 10.29
C PRO A 78 6.14 -10.43 9.72
N VAL A 79 5.79 -11.62 10.19
CA VAL A 79 6.37 -12.86 9.69
C VAL A 79 5.58 -13.31 8.46
N ALA A 80 6.25 -13.36 7.31
CA ALA A 80 5.66 -13.84 6.08
C ALA A 80 5.55 -15.36 6.08
N CYS A 81 4.32 -15.89 6.12
CA CYS A 81 4.08 -17.32 6.28
C CYS A 81 4.37 -18.16 5.04
N ASN A 82 4.48 -17.50 3.89
CA ASN A 82 4.92 -18.09 2.63
C ASN A 82 6.28 -17.54 2.16
N GLY A 83 6.98 -16.77 3.00
CA GLY A 83 8.24 -16.10 2.64
C GLY A 83 8.09 -14.92 1.66
N VAL A 84 6.88 -14.51 1.31
CA VAL A 84 6.61 -13.35 0.44
C VAL A 84 6.35 -12.11 1.29
N SER A 85 7.17 -11.07 1.11
CA SER A 85 7.03 -9.78 1.81
C SER A 85 6.64 -8.63 0.88
N VAL A 86 6.35 -8.91 -0.39
CA VAL A 86 5.99 -7.92 -1.40
C VAL A 86 4.71 -8.36 -2.10
N PHE A 87 3.69 -7.52 -2.06
CA PHE A 87 2.37 -7.80 -2.62
C PHE A 87 1.98 -6.67 -3.56
N SER A 88 1.56 -7.00 -4.77
CA SER A 88 1.13 -6.00 -5.75
C SER A 88 -0.29 -6.29 -6.20
N ALA A 89 -1.08 -5.23 -6.34
CA ALA A 89 -2.44 -5.29 -6.86
C ALA A 89 -2.71 -4.04 -7.71
N VAL A 90 -3.73 -4.12 -8.56
CA VAL A 90 -4.12 -3.03 -9.47
C VAL A 90 -5.47 -2.46 -9.02
N SER A 91 -5.59 -1.14 -9.02
CA SER A 91 -6.82 -0.43 -8.65
C SER A 91 -7.93 -0.62 -9.69
N GLY A 92 -9.15 -0.82 -9.20
CA GLY A 92 -10.35 -0.86 -10.03
C GLY A 92 -10.83 0.53 -10.50
N PRO A 93 -11.98 0.61 -11.20
CA PRO A 93 -12.55 1.87 -11.71
C PRO A 93 -12.79 2.95 -10.66
N THR A 94 -12.97 2.55 -9.40
CA THR A 94 -13.20 3.44 -8.25
C THR A 94 -11.92 3.80 -7.50
N GLY A 95 -10.75 3.42 -8.01
CA GLY A 95 -9.45 3.63 -7.36
C GLY A 95 -9.18 2.69 -6.18
N ILE A 96 -10.09 1.75 -5.89
CA ILE A 96 -9.91 0.79 -4.79
C ILE A 96 -8.91 -0.27 -5.21
N VAL A 97 -7.90 -0.50 -4.36
CA VAL A 97 -6.98 -1.63 -4.43
C VAL A 97 -7.25 -2.53 -3.23
N GLN A 98 -7.32 -3.84 -3.45
CA GLN A 98 -7.46 -4.83 -2.40
C GLN A 98 -6.22 -5.71 -2.34
N PHE A 99 -5.81 -6.07 -1.13
CA PHE A 99 -4.69 -6.95 -0.88
C PHE A 99 -5.05 -7.96 0.20
N SER A 100 -4.34 -9.07 0.16
CA SER A 100 -4.29 -10.04 1.23
C SER A 100 -2.84 -10.46 1.41
N ALA A 101 -2.40 -10.55 2.67
CA ALA A 101 -1.04 -10.90 3.02
C ALA A 101 -1.07 -12.07 4.01
N PRO A 102 -0.61 -13.28 3.64
CA PRO A 102 -0.53 -14.43 4.54
C PRO A 102 0.61 -14.21 5.55
N MET A 103 0.27 -13.60 6.68
CA MET A 103 1.23 -13.10 7.65
C MET A 103 0.79 -13.27 9.10
N GLY A 104 1.78 -13.42 9.98
CA GLY A 104 1.64 -13.48 11.43
C GLY A 104 2.32 -12.31 12.16
N ALA A 105 2.19 -12.32 13.48
CA ALA A 105 2.71 -11.35 14.43
C ALA A 105 1.96 -10.01 14.51
N CYS A 106 2.30 -9.25 15.55
CA CYS A 106 1.96 -7.84 15.71
C CYS A 106 3.18 -6.95 15.54
N CYS A 107 3.07 -5.91 14.70
CA CYS A 107 4.20 -5.06 14.34
C CYS A 107 3.78 -3.60 14.20
N ALA A 108 4.55 -2.68 14.79
CA ALA A 108 4.33 -1.25 14.59
C ALA A 108 5.29 -0.69 13.54
N GLY A 109 4.72 0.05 12.57
CA GLY A 109 5.47 0.77 11.54
C GLY A 109 6.14 -0.12 10.48
N SER A 110 5.60 -1.31 10.23
CA SER A 110 6.30 -2.36 9.46
C SER A 110 5.88 -2.53 7.99
N ALA A 111 4.82 -1.87 7.53
CA ALA A 111 4.39 -1.92 6.13
C ALA A 111 4.46 -0.55 5.46
N SER A 112 4.99 -0.55 4.24
CA SER A 112 5.07 0.61 3.35
C SER A 112 4.25 0.35 2.10
N PHE A 113 3.41 1.32 1.72
CA PHE A 113 2.72 1.35 0.44
C PHE A 113 3.53 2.18 -0.55
N VAL A 114 3.85 1.57 -1.69
CA VAL A 114 4.66 2.14 -2.77
C VAL A 114 3.91 2.00 -4.08
N ASP A 115 3.88 3.04 -4.91
CA ASP A 115 3.20 3.00 -6.21
C ASP A 115 4.08 2.52 -7.37
N VAL A 116 3.52 2.54 -8.59
CA VAL A 116 4.20 2.14 -9.84
C VAL A 116 5.46 2.94 -10.15
N ALA A 117 5.55 4.18 -9.67
CA ALA A 117 6.70 5.06 -9.89
C ALA A 117 7.77 4.88 -8.80
N GLY A 118 7.58 3.96 -7.86
CA GLY A 118 8.47 3.76 -6.72
C GLY A 118 8.30 4.82 -5.64
N PHE A 119 7.23 5.62 -5.68
CA PHE A 119 6.97 6.64 -4.68
C PHE A 119 6.19 6.03 -3.50
N GLN A 120 6.66 6.31 -2.29
CA GLN A 120 6.01 5.83 -1.08
C GLN A 120 4.79 6.70 -0.74
N LEU A 121 3.59 6.14 -0.85
CA LEU A 121 2.34 6.86 -0.60
C LEU A 121 1.97 6.90 0.89
N ALA A 122 2.25 5.84 1.63
CA ALA A 122 1.91 5.73 3.04
C ALA A 122 2.78 4.71 3.77
N VAL A 123 2.81 4.83 5.10
CA VAL A 123 3.27 3.80 6.03
C VAL A 123 2.09 3.37 6.87
N VAL A 124 1.90 2.07 7.03
CA VAL A 124 0.93 1.52 7.97
C VAL A 124 1.56 1.50 9.36
N PRO A 125 0.99 2.25 10.31
CA PRO A 125 1.60 2.37 11.63
C PRO A 125 1.42 1.11 12.48
N LEU A 126 0.46 0.23 12.16
CA LEU A 126 0.22 -0.98 12.93
C LEU A 126 -0.30 -2.14 12.05
N ILE A 127 0.34 -3.28 12.18
CA ILE A 127 -0.13 -4.57 11.67
C ILE A 127 -0.42 -5.45 12.88
N VAL A 128 -1.56 -6.11 12.85
CA VAL A 128 -2.00 -7.04 13.89
C VAL A 128 -2.39 -8.36 13.25
N SER A 129 -2.21 -9.46 13.97
CA SER A 129 -2.59 -10.79 13.49
C SER A 129 -3.12 -11.62 14.66
N PRO A 130 -4.17 -12.44 14.44
CA PRO A 130 -4.55 -13.49 15.39
C PRO A 130 -3.43 -14.48 15.68
N ASP A 131 -2.46 -14.66 14.78
CA ASP A 131 -1.19 -15.37 15.03
C ASP A 131 -0.26 -14.46 15.84
N LEU A 132 -0.42 -14.49 17.16
CA LEU A 132 0.28 -13.61 18.10
C LEU A 132 1.69 -14.10 18.40
N ASN A 133 1.95 -15.40 18.26
CA ASN A 133 3.27 -15.98 18.51
C ASN A 133 4.18 -16.01 17.26
N ALA A 134 3.63 -15.66 16.09
CA ALA A 134 4.30 -15.57 14.80
C ALA A 134 4.81 -16.91 14.25
N ASP A 135 4.12 -18.02 14.57
CA ASP A 135 4.47 -19.37 14.10
C ASP A 135 3.73 -19.78 12.81
N CYS A 136 2.98 -18.84 12.23
CA CYS A 136 2.20 -18.99 11.01
C CYS A 136 1.03 -19.96 11.12
N ARG A 137 0.46 -20.04 12.32
CA ARG A 137 -0.80 -20.74 12.63
C ARG A 137 -1.60 -19.86 13.57
N VAL A 138 -2.91 -20.07 13.61
CA VAL A 138 -3.79 -19.46 14.61
C VAL A 138 -4.38 -20.56 15.46
N ASP A 139 -3.80 -20.81 16.63
CA ASP A 139 -4.19 -21.95 17.47
C ASP A 139 -4.36 -21.62 18.97
N LEU A 140 -4.39 -22.65 19.82
CA LEU A 140 -4.57 -22.49 21.27
C LEU A 140 -3.43 -21.70 21.92
N SER A 141 -2.24 -21.70 21.33
CA SER A 141 -1.08 -20.91 21.78
C SER A 141 -1.36 -19.43 21.63
N ASP A 142 -1.95 -19.01 20.51
CA ASP A 142 -2.34 -17.63 20.27
C ASP A 142 -3.53 -17.22 21.13
N LEU A 143 -4.50 -18.11 21.32
CA LEU A 143 -5.61 -17.86 22.24
C LEU A 143 -5.10 -17.63 23.67
N ALA A 144 -4.11 -18.42 24.12
CA ALA A 144 -3.48 -18.24 25.41
C ALA A 144 -2.71 -16.91 25.49
N ALA A 145 -2.02 -16.51 24.42
CA ALA A 145 -1.37 -15.20 24.32
C ALA A 145 -2.38 -14.05 24.41
N PHE A 146 -3.48 -14.13 23.65
CA PHE A 146 -4.58 -13.16 23.70
C PHE A 146 -5.17 -13.05 25.11
N ALA A 147 -5.50 -14.19 25.73
CA ALA A 147 -6.06 -14.22 27.09
C ALA A 147 -5.09 -13.60 28.11
N GLY A 148 -3.79 -13.84 27.96
CA GLY A 148 -2.74 -13.20 28.75
C GLY A 148 -2.80 -11.68 28.65
N LEU A 149 -2.83 -11.14 27.42
CA LEU A 149 -2.94 -9.70 27.18
C LEU A 149 -4.25 -9.10 27.72
N TYR A 150 -5.38 -9.75 27.42
CA TYR A 150 -6.72 -9.33 27.86
C TYR A 150 -6.83 -9.28 29.39
N SER A 151 -6.31 -10.29 30.09
CA SER A 151 -6.40 -10.40 31.55
C SER A 151 -5.69 -9.29 32.33
N THR A 152 -4.76 -8.57 31.69
CA THR A 152 -4.05 -7.45 32.33
C THR A 152 -4.95 -6.24 32.57
N GLY A 153 -6.06 -6.11 31.84
CA GLY A 153 -6.90 -4.91 31.82
C GLY A 153 -6.21 -3.67 31.23
N VAL A 154 -5.01 -3.81 30.68
CA VAL A 154 -4.27 -2.75 30.00
C VAL A 154 -4.47 -2.90 28.49
N TYR A 155 -4.80 -1.79 27.82
CA TYR A 155 -4.95 -1.79 26.37
C TYR A 155 -3.66 -2.24 25.68
N ASN A 156 -3.75 -3.25 24.83
CA ASN A 156 -2.67 -3.69 23.96
C ASN A 156 -3.15 -3.71 22.51
N ARG A 157 -2.60 -2.80 21.71
CA ARG A 157 -2.89 -2.67 20.28
C ARG A 157 -2.64 -3.94 19.47
N CYS A 158 -1.81 -4.87 19.96
CA CYS A 158 -1.54 -6.13 19.27
C CYS A 158 -2.68 -7.14 19.34
N ALA A 159 -3.58 -6.98 20.31
CA ALA A 159 -4.76 -7.82 20.48
C ALA A 159 -6.06 -7.10 20.08
N ASP A 160 -5.98 -5.84 19.64
CA ASP A 160 -7.08 -5.06 19.09
C ASP A 160 -7.19 -5.37 17.59
N PHE A 161 -7.82 -6.50 17.30
CA PHE A 161 -7.89 -7.07 15.94
C PHE A 161 -8.93 -6.38 15.06
N ASN A 162 -9.92 -5.69 15.66
CA ASN A 162 -10.88 -4.90 14.92
C ASN A 162 -10.45 -3.43 14.74
N GLY A 163 -9.43 -2.99 15.49
CA GLY A 163 -8.83 -1.66 15.40
C GLY A 163 -9.73 -0.55 15.97
N ASP A 164 -10.64 -0.87 16.88
CA ASP A 164 -11.60 0.10 17.46
C ASP A 164 -11.01 0.90 18.65
N GLY A 165 -9.79 0.56 19.07
CA GLY A 165 -9.08 1.20 20.17
C GLY A 165 -9.44 0.64 21.54
N ILE A 166 -10.19 -0.46 21.61
CA ILE A 166 -10.65 -1.10 22.85
C ILE A 166 -10.43 -2.60 22.77
N LEU A 167 -9.47 -3.11 23.56
CA LEU A 167 -9.27 -4.56 23.70
C LEU A 167 -10.45 -5.20 24.47
N ASN A 168 -11.34 -5.89 23.77
CA ASN A 168 -12.57 -6.47 24.31
C ASN A 168 -12.96 -7.81 23.63
N LEU A 169 -14.19 -8.30 23.89
CA LEU A 169 -14.67 -9.58 23.32
C LEU A 169 -14.98 -9.50 21.81
N ALA A 170 -15.10 -8.30 21.25
CA ALA A 170 -15.17 -8.09 19.80
C ALA A 170 -13.89 -8.56 19.12
N ASP A 171 -12.72 -8.34 19.72
CA ASP A 171 -11.44 -8.85 19.21
C ASP A 171 -11.39 -10.37 19.23
N LEU A 172 -11.89 -10.98 20.31
CA LEU A 172 -12.00 -12.44 20.39
C LEU A 172 -12.91 -13.00 19.29
N THR A 173 -13.91 -12.24 18.85
CA THR A 173 -14.76 -12.64 17.72
C THR A 173 -13.97 -12.65 16.41
N VAL A 174 -13.12 -11.65 16.18
CA VAL A 174 -12.20 -11.64 15.02
C VAL A 174 -11.24 -12.82 15.11
N PHE A 175 -10.62 -13.06 16.26
CA PHE A 175 -9.75 -14.21 16.48
C PHE A 175 -10.44 -15.54 16.15
N ALA A 176 -11.66 -15.74 16.66
CA ALA A 176 -12.40 -17.00 16.50
C ALA A 176 -12.76 -17.31 15.04
N ILE A 177 -12.95 -16.30 14.20
CA ILE A 177 -13.19 -16.47 12.75
C ILE A 177 -11.98 -17.09 12.05
N HIS A 178 -10.77 -16.83 12.55
CA HIS A 178 -9.52 -17.30 11.96
C HIS A 178 -8.88 -18.47 12.72
N PHE A 179 -9.55 -19.00 13.75
CA PHE A 179 -9.01 -20.12 14.52
C PHE A 179 -8.85 -21.38 13.68
N GLY A 180 -7.65 -21.95 13.66
CA GLY A 180 -7.28 -23.11 12.86
C GLY A 180 -6.69 -22.79 11.48
N HIS A 181 -6.46 -21.51 11.17
CA HIS A 181 -5.73 -21.07 9.98
C HIS A 181 -4.23 -21.31 10.08
#